data_AF-A0A8E0NCJ3-F1
#
_entry.id   AF-A0A8E0NCJ3-F1
#
_cell.length_a   1.000
_cell.length_b   1.000
_cell.length_c   1.000
_cell.angle_alpha   90.00
_cell.angle_beta   90.00
_cell.angle_gamma   90.00
#
_symmetry.space_group_name_H-M   'P 1'
#
loop_
_entity.id
_entity.type
_entity.pdbx_description
1 polymer ?
#
loop_
_entity_poly.entity_id
_entity_poly.type
_entity_poly.pdbx_seq_one_letter_code
_entity_poly.pdbx_strand_id
1 'polypeptide(L)'
;MEISPAPVWLITNGATGSDVQARGVAEALGARHELFHVTPKAPWRWLAPWGPVAPGEVGDGARFSPPWPKLLISVGRQAAPYARAIRTVSDGHVFTVALQDPKTGPKAFDFIWAPEHDPVRGPNVLKTLTSPHRLNAARLAEEGARAEADLAALPRPFVLLMVGGPNGVYRFDEAELDRLLTLTDKAAGGGTVLATASRRTPPAFTERLRRWASARTARLYDGSGPNPYAGWVAAADSIIVTADSVNMAGEAASTGKPVHVFHPPGAEGSKFDRYHQALAATGATRPFEGRLDAWTYAPVDATTYIADALRRRLAERGVVLNAE
;
A
#
# COMPACT_ATOMS: atom_id res chain seq x y z
N MET A 1 13.28 -28.00 15.36
CA MET A 1 12.75 -26.84 14.62
C MET A 1 12.34 -25.81 15.67
N GLU A 2 13.16 -24.78 15.90
CA GLU A 2 12.92 -23.80 16.97
C GLU A 2 11.95 -22.72 16.48
N ILE A 3 10.82 -22.61 17.17
CA ILE A 3 9.87 -21.51 17.01
C ILE A 3 10.53 -20.23 17.57
N SER A 4 10.52 -19.11 16.82
CA SER A 4 11.10 -17.86 17.31
C SER A 4 10.36 -17.35 18.54
N PRO A 5 10.99 -16.96 19.65
CA PRO A 5 10.27 -16.27 20.73
C PRO A 5 9.99 -14.79 20.40
N ALA A 6 10.72 -14.19 19.45
CA ALA A 6 10.64 -12.78 19.11
C ALA A 6 9.65 -12.51 17.96
N PRO A 7 8.89 -11.40 17.99
CA PRO A 7 8.02 -11.01 16.89
C PRO A 7 8.83 -10.66 15.63
N VAL A 8 8.21 -10.74 14.46
CA VAL A 8 8.78 -10.22 13.21
C VAL A 8 9.03 -8.72 13.36
N TRP A 9 10.24 -8.25 13.05
CA TRP A 9 10.55 -6.83 13.10
C TRP A 9 10.22 -6.15 11.79
N LEU A 10 9.41 -5.10 11.84
CA LEU A 10 9.13 -4.20 10.72
C LEU A 10 9.91 -2.92 10.95
N ILE A 11 10.81 -2.55 10.04
CA ILE A 11 11.58 -1.31 10.14
C ILE A 11 11.20 -0.39 8.98
N THR A 12 10.65 0.78 9.30
CA THR A 12 10.25 1.79 8.32
C THR A 12 10.71 3.17 8.79
N ASN A 13 10.53 4.20 7.94
CA ASN A 13 10.75 5.58 8.33
C ASN A 13 9.50 6.29 8.89
N GLY A 14 8.43 5.55 9.20
CA GLY A 14 7.15 6.10 9.67
C GLY A 14 6.25 6.69 8.58
N ALA A 15 6.65 6.60 7.30
CA ALA A 15 5.74 6.94 6.22
C ALA A 15 4.61 5.88 6.16
N THR A 16 3.35 6.31 6.27
CA THR A 16 2.20 5.37 6.33
C THR A 16 2.16 4.38 5.17
N GLY A 17 2.61 4.77 3.97
CA GLY A 17 2.69 3.83 2.83
C GLY A 17 3.70 2.70 3.07
N SER A 18 4.83 3.01 3.69
CA SER A 18 5.83 2.02 4.10
C SER A 18 5.30 1.11 5.20
N ASP A 19 4.59 1.68 6.17
CA ASP A 19 3.97 0.93 7.28
C ASP A 19 2.88 -0.02 6.77
N VAL A 20 2.05 0.43 5.84
CA VAL A 20 1.01 -0.39 5.19
C VAL A 20 1.62 -1.57 4.45
N GLN A 21 2.70 -1.35 3.69
CA GLN A 21 3.41 -2.43 2.99
C GLN A 21 4.01 -3.45 3.96
N ALA A 22 4.73 -2.97 4.98
CA ALA A 22 5.37 -3.84 5.96
C ALA A 22 4.35 -4.69 6.72
N ARG A 23 3.28 -4.05 7.22
CA ARG A 23 2.20 -4.72 7.96
C ARG A 23 1.40 -5.65 7.06
N GLY A 24 1.09 -5.24 5.83
CA GLY A 24 0.35 -6.08 4.89
C GLY A 24 1.03 -7.42 4.63
N VAL A 25 2.35 -7.41 4.41
CA VAL A 25 3.12 -8.65 4.25
C VAL A 25 3.17 -9.46 5.55
N ALA A 26 3.40 -8.82 6.70
CA ALA A 26 3.47 -9.52 8.00
C ALA A 26 2.13 -10.16 8.41
N GLU A 27 1.02 -9.45 8.22
CA GLU A 27 -0.34 -9.93 8.46
C GLU A 27 -0.68 -11.08 7.49
N ALA A 28 -0.31 -10.96 6.21
CA ALA A 28 -0.52 -12.02 5.22
C ALA A 28 0.31 -13.28 5.51
N LEU A 29 1.45 -13.16 6.22
CA LEU A 29 2.21 -14.29 6.73
C LEU A 29 1.54 -14.95 7.95
N GLY A 30 0.59 -14.28 8.61
CA GLY A 30 0.00 -14.69 9.88
C GLY A 30 0.98 -14.57 11.05
N ALA A 31 1.93 -13.63 10.97
CA ALA A 31 3.01 -13.52 11.93
C ALA A 31 2.82 -12.36 12.90
N ARG A 32 2.96 -12.63 14.21
CA ARG A 32 3.07 -11.58 15.23
C ARG A 32 4.26 -10.68 14.90
N HIS A 33 4.03 -9.37 14.88
CA HIS A 33 5.02 -8.40 14.42
C HIS A 33 5.08 -7.14 15.31
N GLU A 34 6.24 -6.48 15.27
CA GLU A 34 6.50 -5.21 15.97
C GLU A 34 7.05 -4.18 14.97
N LEU A 35 6.53 -2.95 15.01
CA LEU A 35 6.90 -1.89 14.08
C LEU A 35 7.82 -0.87 14.73
N PHE A 36 8.99 -0.68 14.14
CA PHE A 36 10.00 0.30 14.53
C PHE A 36 10.13 1.39 13.48
N HIS A 37 9.93 2.64 13.91
CA HIS A 37 10.17 3.82 13.08
C HIS A 37 11.59 4.34 13.29
N VAL A 38 12.36 4.47 12.21
CA VAL A 38 13.72 5.03 12.21
C VAL A 38 13.74 6.40 11.53
N THR A 39 14.33 7.38 12.22
CA THR A 39 14.48 8.75 11.74
C THR A 39 15.95 9.17 11.85
N PRO A 40 16.84 8.60 11.01
CA PRO A 40 18.27 8.91 11.11
C PRO A 40 18.51 10.41 10.90
N LYS A 41 19.39 10.98 11.72
CA LYS A 41 19.85 12.37 11.59
C LYS A 41 21.01 12.44 10.59
N ALA A 42 21.38 13.66 10.18
CA ALA A 42 22.63 13.86 9.44
C ALA A 42 23.83 13.43 10.31
N PRO A 43 24.88 12.83 9.73
CA PRO A 43 25.06 12.56 8.30
C PRO A 43 24.42 11.24 7.82
N TRP A 44 24.03 10.33 8.73
CA TRP A 44 23.52 8.98 8.42
C TRP A 44 22.32 8.99 7.46
N ARG A 45 21.44 9.99 7.60
CA ARG A 45 20.31 10.21 6.68
C ARG A 45 20.73 10.38 5.23
N TRP A 46 21.84 11.06 4.99
CA TRP A 46 22.33 11.36 3.64
C TRP A 46 23.06 10.16 3.04
N LEU A 47 23.76 9.40 3.89
CA LEU A 47 24.48 8.22 3.46
C LEU A 47 23.56 7.03 3.12
N ALA A 48 22.33 7.00 3.66
CA ALA A 48 21.35 5.97 3.30
C ALA A 48 21.04 5.99 1.78
N PRO A 49 20.83 4.84 1.13
CA PRO A 49 20.78 3.49 1.72
C PRO A 49 22.15 2.80 1.80
N TRP A 50 23.23 3.44 1.32
CA TRP A 50 24.53 2.79 1.14
C TRP A 50 25.39 2.77 2.42
N GLY A 51 25.37 3.86 3.19
CA GLY A 51 26.16 4.00 4.40
C GLY A 51 25.61 3.24 5.62
N PRO A 52 26.30 3.35 6.77
CA PRO A 52 25.94 2.66 7.99
C PRO A 52 24.82 3.39 8.74
N VAL A 53 24.32 2.75 9.80
CA VAL A 53 23.49 3.39 10.82
C VAL A 53 24.34 4.23 11.77
N ALA A 54 23.71 5.06 12.60
CA ALA A 54 24.42 5.79 13.64
C ALA A 54 25.01 4.83 14.68
N PRO A 55 26.20 5.13 15.26
CA PRO A 55 26.77 4.36 16.36
C PRO A 55 25.76 4.19 17.51
N GLY A 56 25.65 2.97 18.04
CA GLY A 56 24.74 2.65 19.14
C GLY A 56 23.28 2.39 18.74
N GLU A 57 22.93 2.43 17.45
CA GLU A 57 21.57 2.06 17.00
C GLU A 57 21.35 0.54 16.97
N VAL A 58 22.40 -0.24 16.66
CA VAL A 58 22.35 -1.71 16.53
C VAL A 58 23.51 -2.34 17.30
N GLY A 59 23.23 -3.36 18.11
CA GLY A 59 24.22 -4.07 18.94
C GLY A 59 23.75 -4.26 20.38
N ASP A 60 24.62 -4.77 21.26
CA ASP A 60 24.27 -4.99 22.66
C ASP A 60 24.00 -3.68 23.39
N GLY A 61 22.88 -3.61 24.13
CA GLY A 61 22.42 -2.39 24.81
C GLY A 61 21.89 -1.30 23.87
N ALA A 62 21.84 -1.55 22.56
CA ALA A 62 21.26 -0.64 21.57
C ALA A 62 19.73 -0.77 21.49
N ARG A 63 19.12 0.18 20.75
CA ARG A 63 17.69 0.11 20.39
C ARG A 63 17.33 -1.19 19.68
N PHE A 64 18.17 -1.63 18.76
CA PHE A 64 18.04 -2.93 18.10
C PHE A 64 19.12 -3.88 18.66
N SER A 65 18.71 -4.73 19.60
CA SER A 65 19.57 -5.65 20.35
C SER A 65 18.95 -7.06 20.42
N PRO A 66 19.73 -8.10 20.75
CA PRO A 66 19.20 -9.44 20.97
C PRO A 66 18.12 -9.48 22.08
N PRO A 67 17.19 -10.47 22.05
CA PRO A 67 17.11 -11.59 21.12
C PRO A 67 16.64 -11.17 19.71
N TRP A 68 17.39 -11.60 18.69
CA TRP A 68 17.09 -11.26 17.30
C TRP A 68 15.82 -11.96 16.79
N PRO A 69 15.03 -11.30 15.93
CA PRO A 69 13.88 -11.95 15.28
C PRO A 69 14.38 -12.96 14.24
N LYS A 70 13.56 -13.96 13.91
CA LYS A 70 13.91 -14.83 12.77
C LYS A 70 13.68 -14.14 11.42
N LEU A 71 12.81 -13.13 11.37
CA LEU A 71 12.48 -12.36 10.17
C LEU A 71 12.48 -10.85 10.47
N LEU A 72 13.09 -10.08 9.58
CA LEU A 72 13.08 -8.63 9.58
C LEU A 72 12.62 -8.14 8.19
N ILE A 73 11.59 -7.29 8.17
CA ILE A 73 11.08 -6.62 6.97
C ILE A 73 11.43 -5.14 7.04
N SER A 74 12.21 -4.66 6.07
CA SER A 74 12.57 -3.24 5.95
C SER A 74 11.88 -2.61 4.75
N VAL A 75 11.42 -1.36 4.89
CA VAL A 75 10.76 -0.63 3.81
C VAL A 75 11.36 0.76 3.62
N GLY A 76 11.85 0.99 2.41
CA GLY A 76 12.36 2.28 1.96
C GLY A 76 13.83 2.57 2.34
N ARG A 77 14.34 3.66 1.74
CA ARG A 77 15.76 4.04 1.73
C ARG A 77 16.41 4.14 3.11
N GLN A 78 15.69 4.70 4.09
CA GLN A 78 16.24 4.99 5.42
C GLN A 78 16.23 3.77 6.35
N ALA A 79 15.40 2.76 6.08
CA ALA A 79 15.34 1.53 6.86
C ALA A 79 16.37 0.50 6.39
N ALA A 80 16.75 0.52 5.10
CA ALA A 80 17.69 -0.44 4.51
C ALA A 80 19.04 -0.57 5.27
N PRO A 81 19.70 0.53 5.73
CA PRO A 81 20.92 0.42 6.53
C PRO A 81 20.76 -0.38 7.83
N TYR A 82 19.61 -0.25 8.50
CA TYR A 82 19.34 -0.94 9.77
C TYR A 82 19.21 -2.45 9.57
N ALA A 83 18.45 -2.87 8.56
CA ALA A 83 18.33 -4.28 8.21
C ALA A 83 19.68 -4.92 7.86
N ARG A 84 20.52 -4.20 7.09
CA ARG A 84 21.87 -4.64 6.74
C ARG A 84 22.78 -4.74 7.97
N ALA A 85 22.75 -3.75 8.85
CA ALA A 85 23.53 -3.76 10.08
C ALA A 85 23.13 -4.92 11.00
N ILE A 86 21.82 -5.15 11.19
CA ILE A 86 21.30 -6.27 11.97
C ILE A 86 21.71 -7.61 11.35
N ARG A 87 21.62 -7.76 10.03
CA ARG A 87 22.09 -8.98 9.33
C ARG A 87 23.55 -9.30 9.64
N THR A 88 24.41 -8.28 9.62
CA THR A 88 25.84 -8.43 9.91
C THR A 88 26.08 -8.78 11.38
N VAL A 89 25.48 -8.03 12.32
CA VAL A 89 25.70 -8.23 13.77
C VAL A 89 25.07 -9.54 14.27
N SER A 90 23.99 -9.99 13.64
CA SER A 90 23.36 -11.28 13.93
C SER A 90 24.00 -12.47 13.23
N ASP A 91 25.15 -12.31 12.56
CA ASP A 91 25.86 -13.36 11.81
C ASP A 91 24.94 -14.14 10.83
N GLY A 92 24.01 -13.42 10.19
CA GLY A 92 23.07 -14.01 9.23
C GLY A 92 21.93 -14.86 9.83
N HIS A 93 21.77 -14.87 11.15
CA HIS A 93 20.66 -15.56 11.84
C HIS A 93 19.28 -14.91 11.59
N VAL A 94 19.25 -13.64 11.18
CA VAL A 94 18.03 -12.92 10.80
C VAL A 94 17.80 -13.05 9.30
N PHE A 95 16.65 -13.58 8.89
CA PHE A 95 16.22 -13.53 7.49
C PHE A 95 15.76 -12.12 7.15
N THR A 96 16.42 -11.47 6.19
CA THR A 96 16.19 -10.06 5.86
C THR A 96 15.41 -9.86 4.57
N VAL A 97 14.34 -9.08 4.66
CA VAL A 97 13.47 -8.68 3.56
C VAL A 97 13.60 -7.18 3.33
N ALA A 98 13.74 -6.78 2.06
CA ALA A 98 13.48 -5.40 1.63
C ALA A 98 12.20 -5.34 0.81
N LEU A 99 11.28 -4.46 1.19
CA LEU A 99 10.18 -4.04 0.33
C LEU A 99 10.58 -2.72 -0.35
N GLN A 100 10.41 -2.68 -1.67
CA GLN A 100 10.94 -1.68 -2.61
C GLN A 100 12.41 -1.93 -2.98
N ASP A 101 12.87 -1.34 -4.09
CA ASP A 101 14.26 -1.41 -4.50
C ASP A 101 15.19 -0.75 -3.46
N PRO A 102 16.08 -1.52 -2.80
CA PRO A 102 16.95 -0.99 -1.75
C PRO A 102 18.11 -0.15 -2.28
N LYS A 103 18.36 -0.13 -3.60
CA LYS A 103 19.49 0.55 -4.28
C LYS A 103 20.90 0.09 -3.86
N THR A 104 21.00 -0.86 -2.94
CA THR A 104 22.25 -1.48 -2.46
C THR A 104 22.59 -2.80 -3.16
N GLY A 105 21.79 -3.17 -4.17
CA GLY A 105 21.95 -4.40 -4.95
C GLY A 105 21.24 -5.61 -4.34
N PRO A 106 20.99 -6.66 -5.13
CA PRO A 106 20.15 -7.78 -4.73
C PRO A 106 20.75 -8.63 -3.60
N LYS A 107 22.08 -8.69 -3.50
CA LYS A 107 22.79 -9.52 -2.49
C LYS A 107 22.69 -8.96 -1.06
N ALA A 108 22.29 -7.70 -0.90
CA ALA A 108 22.21 -7.05 0.41
C ALA A 108 21.13 -7.64 1.33
N PHE A 109 20.15 -8.35 0.77
CA PHE A 109 19.02 -8.95 1.48
C PHE A 109 18.84 -10.41 1.08
N ASP A 110 18.14 -11.18 1.91
CA ASP A 110 17.81 -12.57 1.60
C ASP A 110 16.62 -12.66 0.65
N PHE A 111 15.72 -11.67 0.71
CA PHE A 111 14.60 -11.51 -0.22
C PHE A 111 14.31 -10.03 -0.49
N ILE A 112 13.95 -9.70 -1.73
CA ILE A 112 13.56 -8.36 -2.12
C ILE A 112 12.24 -8.45 -2.87
N TRP A 113 11.27 -7.66 -2.45
CA TRP A 113 10.14 -7.33 -3.30
C TRP A 113 10.32 -5.94 -3.88
N ALA A 114 10.03 -5.75 -5.17
CA ALA A 114 9.99 -4.43 -5.80
C ALA A 114 8.86 -4.33 -6.84
N PRO A 115 8.29 -3.13 -7.06
CA PRO A 115 7.35 -2.90 -8.15
C PRO A 115 7.92 -3.31 -9.51
N GLU A 116 7.07 -3.74 -10.42
CA GLU A 116 7.47 -4.19 -11.76
C GLU A 116 8.21 -3.13 -12.59
N HIS A 117 7.98 -1.85 -12.33
CA HIS A 117 8.69 -0.77 -13.02
C HIS A 117 10.09 -0.46 -12.44
N ASP A 118 10.45 -1.01 -11.27
CA ASP A 118 11.77 -0.76 -10.68
C ASP A 118 12.88 -1.56 -11.39
N PRO A 119 14.14 -1.06 -11.41
CA PRO A 119 15.23 -1.67 -12.19
C PRO A 119 15.90 -2.88 -11.51
N VAL A 120 15.73 -3.09 -10.20
CA VAL A 120 16.38 -4.20 -9.48
C VAL A 120 15.99 -5.58 -10.03
N ARG A 121 16.99 -6.46 -10.19
CA ARG A 121 16.85 -7.84 -10.68
C ARG A 121 17.78 -8.75 -9.88
N GLY A 122 17.42 -10.02 -9.74
CA GLY A 122 18.23 -11.02 -9.06
C GLY A 122 17.43 -12.28 -8.70
N PRO A 123 18.10 -13.38 -8.35
CA PRO A 123 17.43 -14.65 -8.04
C PRO A 123 16.59 -14.61 -6.76
N ASN A 124 16.75 -13.58 -5.92
CA ASN A 124 16.00 -13.33 -4.70
C ASN A 124 15.04 -12.13 -4.82
N VAL A 125 14.78 -11.65 -6.04
CA VAL A 125 13.93 -10.49 -6.30
C VAL A 125 12.59 -10.95 -6.86
N LEU A 126 11.51 -10.67 -6.13
CA LEU A 126 10.14 -10.82 -6.60
C LEU A 126 9.61 -9.47 -7.11
N LYS A 127 8.93 -9.50 -8.25
CA LYS A 127 8.29 -8.32 -8.81
C LYS A 127 6.80 -8.52 -8.98
N THR A 128 6.03 -7.49 -8.67
CA THR A 128 4.58 -7.48 -8.86
C THR A 128 4.15 -6.15 -9.46
N LEU A 129 3.00 -6.19 -10.14
CA LEU A 129 2.38 -5.00 -10.72
C LEU A 129 1.87 -4.06 -9.61
N THR A 130 1.08 -4.59 -8.66
CA THR A 130 0.54 -3.85 -7.51
C THR A 130 1.45 -3.93 -6.29
N SER A 131 1.27 -3.03 -5.32
CA SER A 131 2.00 -3.01 -4.04
C SER A 131 1.30 -3.88 -3.00
N PRO A 132 2.03 -4.44 -2.01
CA PRO A 132 1.38 -5.06 -0.86
C PRO A 132 0.58 -4.03 -0.06
N HIS A 133 -0.54 -4.47 0.47
CA HIS A 133 -1.50 -3.66 1.21
C HIS A 133 -2.11 -4.48 2.35
N ARG A 134 -2.98 -3.84 3.15
CA ARG A 134 -3.64 -4.49 4.29
C ARG A 134 -5.07 -4.94 4.03
N LEU A 135 -5.57 -4.84 2.79
CA LEU A 135 -6.92 -5.25 2.40
C LEU A 135 -6.99 -6.77 2.11
N ASN A 136 -6.72 -7.60 3.12
CA ASN A 136 -6.90 -9.05 2.98
C ASN A 136 -8.38 -9.45 3.11
N ALA A 137 -8.72 -10.67 2.67
CA ALA A 137 -10.10 -11.15 2.66
C ALA A 137 -10.78 -11.13 4.03
N ALA A 138 -10.08 -11.51 5.10
CA ALA A 138 -10.62 -11.50 6.46
C ALA A 138 -10.99 -10.08 6.92
N ARG A 139 -10.10 -9.11 6.68
CA ARG A 139 -10.33 -7.71 7.02
C ARG A 139 -11.45 -7.10 6.19
N LEU A 140 -11.51 -7.38 4.89
CA LEU A 140 -12.60 -6.90 4.04
C LEU A 140 -13.95 -7.49 4.49
N ALA A 141 -13.99 -8.74 4.94
CA ALA A 141 -15.21 -9.34 5.48
C ALA A 141 -15.65 -8.68 6.80
N GLU A 142 -14.73 -8.50 7.75
CA GLU A 142 -15.02 -7.88 9.05
C GLU A 142 -15.46 -6.43 8.91
N GLU A 143 -14.65 -5.61 8.22
CA GLU A 143 -14.95 -4.19 8.05
C GLU A 143 -16.11 -3.95 7.09
N GLY A 144 -16.32 -4.85 6.13
CA GLY A 144 -17.47 -4.85 5.23
C GLY A 144 -18.78 -5.06 5.97
N ALA A 145 -18.84 -6.02 6.90
CA ALA A 145 -20.03 -6.24 7.72
C ALA A 145 -20.40 -5.00 8.56
N ARG A 146 -19.39 -4.33 9.12
CA ARG A 146 -19.58 -3.06 9.85
C ARG A 146 -20.09 -1.95 8.93
N ALA A 147 -19.49 -1.81 7.75
CA ALA A 147 -19.88 -0.79 6.78
C ALA A 147 -21.29 -1.02 6.24
N GLU A 148 -21.69 -2.26 5.95
CA GLU A 148 -23.06 -2.57 5.52
C GLU A 148 -24.09 -2.17 6.58
N ALA A 149 -23.79 -2.36 7.87
CA ALA A 149 -24.66 -1.89 8.95
C ALA A 149 -24.73 -0.35 9.03
N ASP A 150 -23.59 0.34 8.94
CA ASP A 150 -23.51 1.81 8.97
C ASP A 150 -24.21 2.48 7.76
N LEU A 151 -24.15 1.82 6.60
CA LEU A 151 -24.66 2.33 5.34
C LEU A 151 -26.09 1.84 5.02
N ALA A 152 -26.70 0.99 5.85
CA ALA A 152 -27.96 0.29 5.56
C ALA A 152 -29.14 1.20 5.15
N ALA A 153 -29.20 2.43 5.67
CA ALA A 153 -30.26 3.39 5.37
C ALA A 153 -29.99 4.25 4.12
N LEU A 154 -28.82 4.10 3.50
CA LEU A 154 -28.39 4.90 2.35
C LEU A 154 -28.74 4.20 1.02
N PRO A 155 -29.11 4.96 -0.02
CA PRO A 155 -29.45 4.37 -1.32
C PRO A 155 -28.22 3.77 -2.00
N ARG A 156 -28.39 2.57 -2.55
CA ARG A 156 -27.46 1.94 -3.48
C ARG A 156 -27.65 2.49 -4.91
N PRO A 157 -26.66 2.37 -5.81
CA PRO A 157 -25.34 1.75 -5.60
C PRO A 157 -24.42 2.58 -4.70
N PHE A 158 -23.50 1.91 -4.01
CA PHE A 158 -22.39 2.54 -3.32
C PHE A 158 -21.20 2.72 -4.27
N VAL A 159 -20.88 3.97 -4.58
CA VAL A 159 -19.74 4.32 -5.45
C VAL A 159 -18.60 4.81 -4.57
N LEU A 160 -17.51 4.05 -4.48
CA LEU A 160 -16.32 4.49 -3.76
C LEU A 160 -15.51 5.44 -4.64
N LEU A 161 -15.40 6.69 -4.24
CA LEU A 161 -14.58 7.71 -4.90
C LEU A 161 -13.27 7.89 -4.13
N MET A 162 -12.15 7.55 -4.75
CA MET A 162 -10.81 7.60 -4.17
C MET A 162 -10.00 8.72 -4.85
N VAL A 163 -9.84 9.84 -4.15
CA VAL A 163 -9.18 11.03 -4.68
C VAL A 163 -7.74 11.10 -4.18
N GLY A 164 -6.81 11.03 -5.12
CA GLY A 164 -5.40 11.25 -4.89
C GLY A 164 -5.05 12.74 -4.74
N GLY A 165 -3.85 13.12 -5.17
CA GLY A 165 -3.37 14.49 -5.13
C GLY A 165 -2.40 14.82 -6.26
N PRO A 166 -2.12 16.11 -6.48
CA PRO A 166 -1.22 16.53 -7.53
C PRO A 166 0.17 15.93 -7.32
N ASN A 167 0.84 15.61 -8.43
CA ASN A 167 2.22 15.15 -8.43
C ASN A 167 2.95 15.72 -9.65
N GLY A 168 4.25 15.45 -9.78
CA GLY A 168 5.06 16.00 -10.86
C GLY A 168 4.79 15.42 -12.26
N VAL A 169 3.75 14.59 -12.43
CA VAL A 169 3.39 13.94 -13.70
C VAL A 169 2.02 14.38 -14.17
N TYR A 170 1.01 14.31 -13.30
CA TYR A 170 -0.36 14.67 -13.66
C TYR A 170 -0.63 16.15 -13.44
N ARG A 171 -1.26 16.81 -14.42
CA ARG A 171 -1.94 18.10 -14.21
C ARG A 171 -3.28 17.83 -13.53
N PHE A 172 -3.24 17.60 -12.22
CA PHE A 172 -4.44 17.43 -11.40
C PHE A 172 -4.71 18.69 -10.58
N ASP A 173 -5.35 19.66 -11.21
CA ASP A 173 -5.74 20.95 -10.61
C ASP A 173 -7.21 20.95 -10.18
N GLU A 174 -7.68 22.10 -9.66
CA GLU A 174 -9.06 22.25 -9.17
C GLU A 174 -10.10 22.08 -10.29
N ALA A 175 -9.76 22.41 -11.54
CA ALA A 175 -10.67 22.23 -12.67
C ALA A 175 -10.84 20.74 -13.01
N GLU A 176 -9.75 19.97 -12.98
CA GLU A 176 -9.83 18.51 -13.14
C GLU A 176 -10.54 17.83 -11.96
N LEU A 177 -10.41 18.35 -10.74
CA LEU A 177 -11.23 17.90 -9.60
C LEU A 177 -12.71 18.16 -9.86
N ASP A 178 -13.09 19.39 -10.24
CA ASP A 178 -14.48 19.74 -10.53
C ASP A 178 -15.06 18.87 -11.67
N ARG A 179 -14.25 18.55 -12.68
CA ARG A 179 -14.59 17.60 -13.75
C ARG A 179 -14.85 16.19 -13.20
N LEU A 180 -13.95 15.65 -12.37
CA LEU A 180 -14.12 14.35 -11.72
C LEU A 180 -15.42 14.29 -10.91
N LEU A 181 -15.70 15.33 -10.12
CA LEU A 181 -16.89 15.40 -9.27
C LEU A 181 -18.18 15.47 -10.11
N THR A 182 -18.18 16.27 -11.18
CA THR A 182 -19.31 16.36 -12.12
C THR A 182 -19.60 15.01 -12.78
N LEU A 183 -18.56 14.31 -13.24
CA LEU A 183 -18.70 12.98 -13.84
C LEU A 183 -19.18 11.95 -12.82
N THR A 184 -18.71 12.03 -11.58
CA THR A 184 -19.11 11.14 -10.49
C THR A 184 -20.59 11.32 -10.15
N ASP A 185 -21.07 12.57 -10.03
CA ASP A 185 -22.48 12.88 -9.75
C ASP A 185 -23.40 12.32 -10.83
N LYS A 186 -23.03 12.50 -12.11
CA LYS A 186 -23.79 11.94 -13.23
C LYS A 186 -23.82 10.41 -13.18
N ALA A 187 -22.69 9.77 -12.85
CA ALA A 187 -22.56 8.32 -12.92
C ALA A 187 -23.16 7.60 -11.71
N ALA A 188 -23.23 8.23 -10.53
CA ALA A 188 -23.79 7.64 -9.32
C ALA A 188 -25.31 7.39 -9.42
N GLY A 189 -26.02 8.11 -10.31
CA GLY A 189 -27.40 7.79 -10.67
C GLY A 189 -28.40 7.79 -9.51
N GLY A 190 -28.17 8.59 -8.47
CA GLY A 190 -28.99 8.64 -7.25
C GLY A 190 -28.53 7.70 -6.12
N GLY A 191 -27.47 6.90 -6.36
CA GLY A 191 -26.77 6.14 -5.33
C GLY A 191 -25.95 7.01 -4.38
N THR A 192 -25.27 6.36 -3.44
CA THR A 192 -24.44 7.03 -2.43
C THR A 192 -22.98 7.02 -2.83
N VAL A 193 -22.33 8.18 -2.81
CA VAL A 193 -20.87 8.24 -3.00
C VAL A 193 -20.15 8.16 -1.67
N LEU A 194 -19.24 7.19 -1.53
CA LEU A 194 -18.32 7.06 -0.41
C LEU A 194 -16.99 7.66 -0.83
N ALA A 195 -16.71 8.90 -0.45
CA ALA A 195 -15.54 9.65 -0.90
C ALA A 195 -14.42 9.60 0.14
N THR A 196 -13.21 9.25 -0.28
CA THR A 196 -12.01 9.32 0.55
C THR A 196 -10.92 10.09 -0.18
N ALA A 197 -10.22 10.96 0.55
CA ALA A 197 -9.05 11.67 0.07
C ALA A 197 -7.76 10.99 0.56
N SER A 198 -6.71 11.00 -0.25
CA SER A 198 -5.39 10.57 0.18
C SER A 198 -4.75 11.63 1.08
N ARG A 199 -3.74 11.26 1.89
CA ARG A 199 -2.96 12.24 2.68
C ARG A 199 -2.19 13.28 1.84
N ARG A 200 -2.04 13.04 0.52
CA ARG A 200 -1.38 13.97 -0.41
C ARG A 200 -2.35 14.95 -1.06
N THR A 201 -3.65 14.80 -0.78
CA THR A 201 -4.69 15.69 -1.29
C THR A 201 -4.55 17.06 -0.63
N PRO A 202 -4.38 18.16 -1.38
CA PRO A 202 -4.17 19.48 -0.80
C PRO A 202 -5.40 19.94 -0.01
N PRO A 203 -5.24 20.81 1.00
CA PRO A 203 -6.37 21.35 1.77
C PRO A 203 -7.49 21.95 0.91
N ALA A 204 -7.15 22.61 -0.20
CA ALA A 204 -8.11 23.16 -1.15
C ALA A 204 -9.00 22.08 -1.79
N PHE A 205 -8.43 20.91 -2.13
CA PHE A 205 -9.18 19.77 -2.66
C PHE A 205 -10.08 19.17 -1.59
N THR A 206 -9.57 18.95 -0.38
CA THR A 206 -10.36 18.41 0.73
C THR A 206 -11.56 19.30 1.05
N GLU A 207 -11.37 20.62 1.04
CA GLU A 207 -12.43 21.59 1.31
C GLU A 207 -13.46 21.64 0.17
N ARG A 208 -13.03 21.51 -1.09
CA ARG A 208 -13.94 21.29 -2.23
C ARG A 208 -14.72 19.99 -2.09
N LEU A 209 -14.07 18.88 -1.75
CA LEU A 209 -14.71 17.59 -1.50
C LEU A 209 -15.73 17.66 -0.37
N ARG A 210 -15.46 18.43 0.69
CA ARG A 210 -16.38 18.64 1.81
C ARG A 210 -17.63 19.40 1.38
N ARG A 211 -17.46 20.56 0.74
CA ARG A 211 -18.58 21.34 0.19
C ARG A 211 -19.36 20.58 -0.85
N TRP A 212 -18.65 19.81 -1.67
CA TRP A 212 -19.26 18.84 -2.55
C TRP A 212 -20.10 17.93 -1.64
N ALA A 213 -19.52 17.00 -0.88
CA ALA A 213 -20.25 15.94 -0.17
C ALA A 213 -21.46 16.44 0.66
N SER A 214 -21.40 17.63 1.26
CA SER A 214 -22.50 18.19 2.06
C SER A 214 -23.78 18.51 1.25
N ALA A 215 -23.69 18.65 -0.07
CA ALA A 215 -24.81 19.05 -0.93
C ALA A 215 -25.55 17.86 -1.58
N ARG A 216 -25.19 16.61 -1.23
CA ARG A 216 -25.83 15.41 -1.81
C ARG A 216 -25.70 14.18 -0.90
N THR A 217 -26.21 13.05 -1.38
CA THR A 217 -26.08 11.75 -0.71
C THR A 217 -24.66 11.21 -0.83
N ALA A 218 -23.77 11.69 0.04
CA ALA A 218 -22.40 11.26 0.11
C ALA A 218 -21.90 11.11 1.55
N ARG A 219 -20.88 10.28 1.73
CA ARG A 219 -20.05 10.22 2.94
C ARG A 219 -18.64 10.63 2.55
N LEU A 220 -17.98 11.43 3.39
CA LEU A 220 -16.60 11.85 3.17
C LEU A 220 -15.75 11.42 4.37
N TYR A 221 -14.66 10.71 4.10
CA TYR A 221 -13.60 10.51 5.07
C TYR A 221 -12.48 11.51 4.77
N ASP A 222 -12.33 12.50 5.66
CA ASP A 222 -11.33 13.56 5.56
C ASP A 222 -10.09 13.30 6.43
N GLY A 223 -9.98 12.10 7.01
CA GLY A 223 -8.89 11.71 7.91
C GLY A 223 -9.22 11.87 9.40
N SER A 224 -10.40 12.38 9.75
CA SER A 224 -10.86 12.47 11.14
C SER A 224 -11.61 11.20 11.59
N GLY A 225 -11.36 10.77 12.83
CA GLY A 225 -12.01 9.59 13.42
C GLY A 225 -11.52 8.23 12.89
N PRO A 226 -12.21 7.13 13.25
CA PRO A 226 -11.90 5.79 12.76
C PRO A 226 -11.93 5.74 11.23
N ASN A 227 -10.95 5.06 10.63
CA ASN A 227 -10.82 5.01 9.17
C ASN A 227 -11.78 3.97 8.56
N PRO A 228 -12.84 4.37 7.83
CA PRO A 228 -13.84 3.46 7.27
C PRO A 228 -13.38 2.80 5.95
N TYR A 229 -12.18 3.12 5.47
CA TYR A 229 -11.71 2.80 4.12
C TYR A 229 -11.86 1.33 3.73
N ALA A 230 -11.42 0.39 4.58
CA ALA A 230 -11.53 -1.04 4.28
C ALA A 230 -13.00 -1.49 4.16
N GLY A 231 -13.87 -0.97 5.02
CA GLY A 231 -15.30 -1.22 4.98
C GLY A 231 -15.96 -0.63 3.74
N TRP A 232 -15.58 0.58 3.34
CA TRP A 232 -16.08 1.19 2.10
C TRP A 232 -15.61 0.47 0.85
N VAL A 233 -14.35 0.01 0.81
CA VAL A 233 -13.86 -0.86 -0.27
C VAL A 233 -14.67 -2.16 -0.33
N ALA A 234 -14.98 -2.75 0.83
CA ALA A 234 -15.77 -3.98 0.93
C ALA A 234 -17.27 -3.78 0.58
N ALA A 235 -17.85 -2.62 0.86
CA ALA A 235 -19.27 -2.33 0.59
C ALA A 235 -19.53 -1.79 -0.84
N ALA A 236 -18.54 -1.19 -1.50
CA ALA A 236 -18.72 -0.54 -2.80
C ALA A 236 -19.24 -1.47 -3.90
N ASP A 237 -20.17 -1.01 -4.73
CA ASP A 237 -20.63 -1.68 -5.95
C ASP A 237 -19.74 -1.33 -7.15
N SER A 238 -19.12 -0.15 -7.13
CA SER A 238 -18.15 0.32 -8.13
C SER A 238 -17.16 1.28 -7.50
N ILE A 239 -15.95 1.31 -8.04
CA ILE A 239 -14.85 2.14 -7.54
C ILE A 239 -14.43 3.11 -8.63
N ILE A 240 -14.27 4.38 -8.28
CA ILE A 240 -13.64 5.42 -9.09
C ILE A 240 -12.35 5.83 -8.38
N VAL A 241 -11.22 5.78 -9.06
CA VAL A 241 -9.91 6.14 -8.51
C VAL A 241 -9.14 7.05 -9.44
N THR A 242 -8.44 8.05 -8.90
CA THR A 242 -7.60 8.93 -9.71
C THR A 242 -6.24 8.28 -10.03
N ALA A 243 -5.78 8.47 -11.26
CA ALA A 243 -4.59 7.80 -11.79
C ALA A 243 -3.27 8.18 -11.10
N ASP A 244 -3.23 9.27 -10.34
CA ASP A 244 -2.06 9.69 -9.57
C ASP A 244 -1.75 8.81 -8.34
N SER A 245 -2.72 7.98 -7.93
CA SER A 245 -2.66 7.17 -6.72
C SER A 245 -2.59 5.66 -7.03
N VAL A 246 -1.43 5.22 -7.49
CA VAL A 246 -1.16 3.81 -7.87
C VAL A 246 -1.46 2.81 -6.76
N ASN A 247 -1.22 3.15 -5.49
CA ASN A 247 -1.53 2.24 -4.38
C ASN A 247 -3.04 2.06 -4.21
N MET A 248 -3.83 3.13 -4.35
CA MET A 248 -5.29 3.05 -4.29
C MET A 248 -5.86 2.26 -5.47
N ALA A 249 -5.30 2.46 -6.67
CA ALA A 249 -5.69 1.67 -7.84
C ALA A 249 -5.37 0.18 -7.66
N GLY A 250 -4.19 -0.14 -7.11
CA GLY A 250 -3.81 -1.53 -6.81
C GLY A 250 -4.65 -2.17 -5.71
N GLU A 251 -4.98 -1.41 -4.66
CA GLU A 251 -5.90 -1.83 -3.59
C GLU A 251 -7.30 -2.11 -4.15
N ALA A 252 -7.83 -1.21 -4.99
CA ALA A 252 -9.12 -1.42 -5.66
C ALA A 252 -9.10 -2.66 -6.56
N ALA A 253 -8.01 -2.87 -7.30
CA ALA A 253 -7.81 -4.05 -8.16
C ALA A 253 -7.69 -5.38 -7.38
N SER A 254 -7.52 -5.36 -6.07
CA SER A 254 -7.54 -6.58 -5.24
C SER A 254 -8.95 -7.10 -4.95
N THR A 255 -10.00 -6.38 -5.35
CA THR A 255 -11.37 -6.66 -4.91
C THR A 255 -12.19 -7.51 -5.87
N GLY A 256 -11.82 -7.54 -7.16
CA GLY A 256 -12.66 -8.12 -8.22
C GLY A 256 -13.89 -7.26 -8.59
N LYS A 257 -14.00 -6.04 -8.04
CA LYS A 257 -15.09 -5.09 -8.29
C LYS A 257 -14.75 -4.12 -9.42
N PRO A 258 -15.73 -3.61 -10.18
CA PRO A 258 -15.51 -2.62 -11.23
C PRO A 258 -14.65 -1.43 -10.78
N VAL A 259 -13.45 -1.28 -11.36
CA VAL A 259 -12.55 -0.15 -11.06
C VAL A 259 -12.44 0.78 -12.27
N HIS A 260 -12.88 2.00 -12.09
CA HIS A 260 -12.85 3.05 -13.10
C HIS A 260 -11.74 4.05 -12.75
N VAL A 261 -10.82 4.28 -13.67
CA VAL A 261 -9.66 5.15 -13.43
C VAL A 261 -9.91 6.49 -14.10
N PHE A 262 -9.98 7.56 -13.31
CA PHE A 262 -9.95 8.92 -13.83
C PHE A 262 -8.51 9.32 -14.13
N HIS A 263 -8.23 9.69 -15.38
CA HIS A 263 -6.91 10.11 -15.83
C HIS A 263 -6.88 11.63 -16.02
N PRO A 264 -6.29 12.40 -15.07
CA PRO A 264 -5.89 13.76 -15.36
C PRO A 264 -4.86 13.78 -16.50
N PRO A 265 -4.72 14.88 -17.25
CA PRO A 265 -3.74 14.98 -18.34
C PRO A 265 -2.27 14.92 -17.87
N GLY A 266 -1.35 14.51 -18.75
CA GLY A 266 0.10 14.72 -18.59
C GLY A 266 0.95 13.49 -18.28
N ALA A 267 0.33 12.31 -18.16
CA ALA A 267 1.05 11.08 -17.82
C ALA A 267 1.58 10.29 -19.02
N GLU A 268 1.31 10.71 -20.25
CA GLU A 268 1.65 9.97 -21.47
C GLU A 268 3.15 9.58 -21.50
N GLY A 269 3.44 8.28 -21.65
CA GLY A 269 4.81 7.75 -21.68
C GLY A 269 5.53 7.72 -20.31
N SER A 270 4.89 8.21 -19.24
CA SER A 270 5.42 8.12 -17.89
C SER A 270 5.36 6.70 -17.33
N LYS A 271 6.00 6.49 -16.18
CA LYS A 271 5.85 5.22 -15.43
C LYS A 271 4.43 4.97 -14.94
N PHE A 272 3.63 6.02 -14.74
CA PHE A 272 2.25 5.89 -14.28
C PHE A 272 1.35 5.41 -15.42
N ASP A 273 1.56 5.93 -16.63
CA ASP A 273 0.85 5.47 -17.82
C ASP A 273 1.13 3.99 -18.10
N ARG A 274 2.41 3.56 -18.07
CA ARG A 274 2.76 2.13 -18.16
C ARG A 274 2.11 1.28 -17.07
N TYR A 275 2.07 1.76 -15.83
CA TYR A 275 1.40 1.05 -14.73
C TYR A 275 -0.09 0.87 -15.00
N HIS A 276 -0.80 1.92 -15.42
CA HIS A 276 -2.24 1.84 -15.70
C HIS A 276 -2.56 1.01 -16.94
N GLN A 277 -1.72 1.05 -17.98
CA GLN A 277 -1.84 0.16 -19.13
C GLN A 277 -1.69 -1.31 -18.70
N ALA A 278 -0.67 -1.62 -17.88
CA ALA A 278 -0.47 -2.97 -17.37
C ALA A 278 -1.63 -3.41 -16.46
N LEU A 279 -2.17 -2.52 -15.63
CA LEU A 279 -3.32 -2.82 -14.77
C LEU A 279 -4.60 -3.04 -15.59
N ALA A 280 -4.86 -2.22 -16.61
CA ALA A 280 -5.98 -2.40 -17.53
C ALA A 280 -5.87 -3.73 -18.31
N ALA A 281 -4.66 -4.13 -18.70
CA ALA A 281 -4.42 -5.40 -19.39
C ALA A 281 -4.77 -6.64 -18.55
N THR A 282 -4.84 -6.53 -17.22
CA THR A 282 -5.36 -7.60 -16.34
C THR A 282 -6.89 -7.73 -16.38
N GLY A 283 -7.59 -6.76 -16.98
CA GLY A 283 -9.05 -6.64 -16.93
C GLY A 283 -9.59 -5.94 -15.67
N ALA A 284 -8.71 -5.57 -14.73
CA ALA A 284 -9.12 -4.95 -13.47
C ALA A 284 -9.69 -3.54 -13.63
N THR A 285 -9.16 -2.74 -14.55
CA THR A 285 -9.50 -1.32 -14.68
C THR A 285 -10.01 -0.94 -16.07
N ARG A 286 -10.88 0.08 -16.10
CA ARG A 286 -11.30 0.80 -17.32
C ARG A 286 -11.20 2.31 -17.10
N PRO A 287 -11.02 3.13 -18.16
CA PRO A 287 -11.09 4.58 -18.02
C PRO A 287 -12.45 5.05 -17.47
N PHE A 288 -12.44 6.05 -16.59
CA PHE A 288 -13.65 6.69 -16.10
C PHE A 288 -14.02 7.92 -16.95
N GLU A 289 -15.12 7.80 -17.70
CA GLU A 289 -15.63 8.87 -18.57
C GLU A 289 -17.07 9.28 -18.19
N GLY A 290 -17.42 9.16 -16.90
CA GLY A 290 -18.75 9.48 -16.38
C GLY A 290 -19.80 8.38 -16.57
N ARG A 291 -19.35 7.14 -16.71
CA ARG A 291 -20.17 5.93 -16.76
C ARG A 291 -19.59 4.88 -15.81
N LEU A 292 -20.47 4.14 -15.14
CA LEU A 292 -20.12 3.00 -14.32
C LEU A 292 -20.62 1.74 -15.01
N ASP A 293 -19.70 0.99 -15.60
CA ASP A 293 -20.00 -0.32 -16.16
C ASP A 293 -19.88 -1.38 -15.06
N ALA A 294 -20.64 -2.47 -15.17
CA ALA A 294 -20.53 -3.63 -14.29
C ALA A 294 -19.71 -4.75 -14.95
N TRP A 295 -18.67 -5.21 -14.27
CA TRP A 295 -17.89 -6.40 -14.63
C TRP A 295 -17.20 -6.97 -13.39
N THR A 296 -16.58 -8.14 -13.54
CA THR A 296 -15.68 -8.72 -12.54
C THR A 296 -14.44 -9.28 -13.22
N TYR A 297 -13.41 -9.58 -12.43
CA TYR A 297 -12.11 -10.06 -12.89
C TYR A 297 -11.43 -10.82 -11.75
N ALA A 298 -10.38 -11.57 -12.08
CA ALA A 298 -9.56 -12.24 -11.06
C ALA A 298 -8.77 -11.19 -10.25
N PRO A 299 -8.92 -11.12 -8.92
CA PRO A 299 -8.23 -10.16 -8.08
C PRO A 299 -6.72 -10.05 -8.32
N VAL A 300 -6.21 -8.82 -8.43
CA VAL A 300 -4.78 -8.51 -8.62
C VAL A 300 -4.14 -8.14 -7.28
N ASP A 301 -3.98 -9.13 -6.41
CA ASP A 301 -3.41 -8.95 -5.06
C ASP A 301 -1.94 -9.40 -4.99
N ALA A 302 -1.04 -8.42 -4.88
CA ALA A 302 0.38 -8.67 -4.67
C ALA A 302 0.71 -9.17 -3.27
N THR A 303 -0.09 -8.84 -2.26
CA THR A 303 0.20 -9.12 -0.84
C THR A 303 0.29 -10.62 -0.60
N THR A 304 -0.73 -11.36 -1.02
CA THR A 304 -0.79 -12.82 -0.90
C THR A 304 0.37 -13.48 -1.66
N TYR A 305 0.64 -13.02 -2.89
CA TYR A 305 1.71 -13.56 -3.71
C TYR A 305 3.12 -13.35 -3.10
N ILE A 306 3.36 -12.17 -2.50
CA ILE A 306 4.61 -11.86 -1.77
C ILE A 306 4.74 -12.75 -0.54
N ALA A 307 3.68 -12.89 0.26
CA ALA A 307 3.68 -13.71 1.46
C ALA A 307 3.98 -15.18 1.14
N ASP A 308 3.36 -15.74 0.09
CA ASP A 308 3.59 -17.13 -0.33
C ASP A 308 5.01 -17.37 -0.85
N ALA A 309 5.55 -16.42 -1.62
CA ALA A 309 6.94 -16.48 -2.05
C ALA A 309 7.90 -16.43 -0.85
N LEU A 310 7.60 -15.58 0.13
CA LEU A 310 8.41 -15.45 1.34
C LEU A 310 8.32 -16.70 2.22
N ARG A 311 7.13 -17.31 2.38
CA ARG A 311 6.97 -18.61 3.07
C ARG A 311 7.87 -19.69 2.48
N ARG A 312 7.90 -19.81 1.15
CA ARG A 312 8.78 -20.78 0.47
C ARG A 312 10.25 -20.54 0.80
N ARG A 313 10.71 -19.29 0.74
CA ARG A 313 12.11 -18.92 1.07
C ARG A 313 12.47 -19.12 2.53
N LEU A 314 11.54 -18.86 3.45
CA LEU A 314 11.72 -19.11 4.86
C LEU A 314 11.85 -20.62 5.14
N ALA A 315 10.99 -21.44 4.50
CA ALA A 315 11.04 -22.89 4.61
C ALA A 315 12.36 -23.47 4.07
N GLU A 316 12.84 -23.00 2.91
CA GLU A 316 14.15 -23.36 2.35
C GLU A 316 15.32 -23.08 3.31
N ARG A 317 15.17 -22.08 4.18
CA ARG A 317 16.17 -21.68 5.19
C ARG A 317 15.89 -22.25 6.59
N GLY A 318 14.89 -23.13 6.73
CA GLY A 318 14.51 -23.74 8.00
C GLY A 318 13.97 -22.74 9.04
N VAL A 319 13.41 -21.61 8.59
CA VAL A 319 12.89 -20.55 9.46
C VAL A 319 11.40 -20.77 9.73
N VAL A 320 11.03 -20.79 11.01
CA VAL A 320 9.63 -20.91 11.46
C VAL A 320 9.24 -19.67 12.26
N LEU A 321 8.12 -19.06 11.86
CA LEU A 321 7.56 -17.87 12.50
C LEU A 321 6.51 -18.26 13.54
N ASN A 322 6.30 -17.40 14.53
CA ASN A 322 5.13 -17.49 15.41
C ASN A 322 3.88 -17.14 14.64
N ALA A 323 2.85 -17.97 14.78
CA ALA A 323 1.50 -17.58 14.41
C ALA A 323 0.98 -16.50 15.38
N GLU A 324 0.15 -15.60 14.85
CA GLU A 324 -0.64 -14.63 15.61
C GLU A 324 -1.75 -15.30 16.44
#